data_AF-A0A0Q8JEX4-F1
#
_entry.id   AF-A0A0Q8JEX4-F1
#
_cell.length_a   1.000
_cell.length_b   1.000
_cell.length_c   1.000
_cell.angle_alpha   90.00
_cell.angle_beta   90.00
_cell.angle_gamma   90.00
#
_symmetry.space_group_name_H-M   'P 1'
#
loop_
_entity.id
_entity.type
_entity.pdbx_description
1 polymer ?
#
loop_
_entity_poly.entity_id
_entity_poly.type
_entity_poly.pdbx_seq_one_letter_code
_entity_poly.pdbx_strand_id
1 'polypeptide(L)'
;MSNPATPFIPPQVATLLAGNRKIEAIKLVLDSNPGLGLRAAKDAVEAYQRNGPSAAVASSAGNAAAKPPSGAGQVGDFPQAARQAIAAGDRILAIKIVREAYGLDLRSAMQRVDAYSEGHAPDVADGAGAGRYGAAANLPAEVVALILGGHRERASQLLQVMHGHSPRDAMTAIVAYELSRKRRGVGATGGDTVRSGDNNGKLFAIAALIAIVAVVAWYFIAA
;
A
#
# COMPACT_ATOMS: atom_id res chain seq x y z
N MET A 1 12.27 -34.14 -2.35
CA MET A 1 13.37 -33.15 -2.33
C MET A 1 13.78 -32.90 -3.77
N SER A 2 13.16 -31.93 -4.46
CA SER A 2 13.52 -31.61 -5.84
C SER A 2 14.33 -30.33 -5.83
N ASN A 3 15.64 -30.50 -6.00
CA ASN A 3 16.61 -29.42 -6.15
C ASN A 3 16.14 -28.48 -7.28
N PRO A 4 16.02 -27.15 -7.08
CA PRO A 4 15.82 -26.24 -8.21
C PRO A 4 17.15 -26.13 -8.95
N ALA A 5 17.49 -27.18 -9.73
CA ALA A 5 18.57 -27.11 -10.68
C ALA A 5 18.26 -25.92 -11.60
N THR A 6 19.00 -24.83 -11.44
CA THR A 6 18.89 -23.66 -12.28
C THR A 6 19.07 -24.11 -13.73
N PRO A 7 18.01 -24.06 -14.55
CA PRO A 7 18.08 -24.53 -15.93
C PRO A 7 19.11 -23.72 -16.69
N PHE A 8 19.92 -24.40 -17.49
CA PHE A 8 20.88 -23.75 -18.35
C PHE A 8 20.14 -22.97 -19.44
N ILE A 9 20.34 -21.65 -19.49
CA ILE A 9 19.71 -20.77 -20.47
C ILE A 9 20.79 -20.36 -21.48
N PRO A 10 20.78 -20.93 -22.68
CA PRO A 10 21.74 -20.56 -23.72
C PRO A 10 21.53 -19.12 -24.21
N PRO A 11 22.60 -18.45 -24.68
CA PRO A 11 22.55 -17.03 -25.06
C PRO A 11 21.61 -16.74 -26.24
N GLN A 12 21.35 -17.74 -27.09
CA GLN A 12 20.42 -17.65 -28.22
C GLN A 12 18.98 -17.33 -27.79
N VAL A 13 18.60 -17.68 -26.56
CA VAL A 13 17.29 -17.37 -25.97
C VAL A 13 17.06 -15.86 -25.91
N ALA A 14 18.10 -15.06 -25.66
CA ALA A 14 17.98 -13.60 -25.64
C ALA A 14 17.57 -13.04 -27.01
N THR A 15 18.19 -13.55 -28.09
CA THR A 15 17.88 -13.14 -29.47
C THR A 15 16.47 -13.55 -29.87
N LEU A 16 16.01 -14.73 -29.45
CA LEU A 16 14.65 -15.21 -29.71
C LEU A 16 13.59 -14.39 -28.97
N LEU A 17 13.87 -14.02 -27.72
CA LEU A 17 12.99 -13.16 -26.93
C LEU A 17 12.91 -11.73 -27.49
N ALA A 18 14.03 -11.18 -27.99
CA ALA A 18 14.03 -9.90 -28.69
C ALA A 18 13.19 -9.91 -29.97
N GLY A 19 13.16 -11.06 -30.67
CA GLY A 19 12.30 -11.28 -31.83
C GLY A 19 10.86 -11.70 -31.51
N ASN A 20 10.44 -11.65 -30.24
CA ASN A 20 9.12 -12.11 -29.76
C ASN A 20 8.80 -13.59 -30.06
N ARG A 21 9.83 -14.43 -30.28
CA ARG A 21 9.71 -15.86 -30.58
C ARG A 21 9.81 -16.71 -29.32
N LYS A 22 8.86 -16.51 -28.38
CA LYS A 22 8.87 -17.15 -27.05
C LYS A 22 8.77 -18.68 -27.10
N ILE A 23 8.05 -19.25 -28.06
CA ILE A 23 7.91 -20.70 -28.21
C ILE A 23 9.24 -21.35 -28.60
N GLU A 24 9.97 -20.75 -29.54
CA GLU A 24 11.31 -21.20 -29.94
C GLU A 24 12.30 -21.11 -28.77
N ALA A 25 12.22 -20.04 -27.98
CA ALA A 25 13.03 -19.86 -26.78
C ALA A 25 12.82 -21.00 -25.75
N ILE A 26 11.56 -21.38 -25.50
CA ILE A 26 11.22 -22.48 -24.58
C ILE A 26 11.72 -23.82 -25.14
N LYS A 27 11.57 -24.06 -26.44
CA LYS A 27 12.07 -25.28 -27.09
C LYS A 27 13.59 -25.40 -26.95
N LEU A 28 14.31 -24.29 -27.14
CA LEU A 28 15.77 -24.25 -27.06
C LEU A 28 16.26 -24.51 -25.62
N VAL A 29 15.55 -24.02 -24.60
CA VAL A 29 15.81 -24.36 -23.19
C VAL A 29 15.52 -25.84 -22.91
N LEU A 30 14.47 -26.41 -23.50
CA LEU A 30 14.13 -27.82 -23.33
C LEU A 30 15.20 -28.74 -23.97
N ASP A 31 15.63 -28.41 -25.19
CA ASP A 31 16.68 -29.15 -25.92
C ASP A 31 18.03 -29.07 -25.19
N SER A 32 18.32 -27.94 -24.53
CA SER A 32 19.56 -27.74 -23.77
C SER A 32 19.53 -28.35 -22.36
N ASN A 33 18.36 -28.78 -21.87
CA ASN A 33 18.18 -29.34 -20.54
C ASN A 33 17.37 -30.65 -20.63
N PRO A 34 18.01 -31.78 -20.96
CA PRO A 34 17.33 -33.08 -21.04
C PRO A 34 16.71 -33.45 -19.69
N GLY A 35 15.42 -33.80 -19.69
CA GLY A 35 14.66 -34.14 -18.48
C GLY A 35 13.97 -32.95 -17.80
N LEU A 36 14.13 -31.74 -18.33
CA LEU A 36 13.40 -30.57 -17.83
C LEU A 36 11.93 -30.63 -18.29
N GLY A 37 10.99 -30.37 -17.38
CA GLY A 37 9.57 -30.29 -17.74
C GLY A 37 9.25 -29.00 -18.49
N LEU A 38 8.23 -29.05 -19.37
CA LEU A 38 7.76 -27.87 -20.12
C LEU A 38 7.42 -26.68 -19.21
N ARG A 39 6.87 -26.94 -18.03
CA ARG A 39 6.57 -25.92 -17.01
C ARG A 39 7.83 -25.24 -16.50
N ALA A 40 8.88 -26.01 -16.21
CA ALA A 40 10.16 -25.46 -15.76
C ALA A 40 10.86 -24.69 -16.88
N ALA A 41 10.77 -25.15 -18.14
CA ALA A 41 11.32 -24.43 -19.29
C ALA A 41 10.64 -23.06 -19.48
N LYS A 42 9.31 -23.01 -19.36
CA LYS A 42 8.56 -21.76 -19.41
C LYS A 42 8.98 -20.80 -18.29
N ASP A 43 9.05 -21.30 -17.06
CA ASP A 43 9.43 -20.50 -15.89
C ASP A 43 10.85 -19.91 -16.03
N ALA A 44 11.79 -20.70 -16.54
CA ALA A 44 13.16 -20.27 -16.84
C ALA A 44 13.20 -19.10 -17.84
N VAL A 45 12.45 -19.22 -18.94
CA VAL A 45 12.38 -18.20 -19.98
C VAL A 45 11.69 -16.93 -19.46
N GLU A 46 10.65 -17.06 -18.64
CA GLU A 46 9.96 -15.92 -18.02
C GLU A 46 10.79 -15.24 -16.94
N ALA A 47 11.58 -16.01 -16.17
CA ALA A 47 12.55 -15.46 -15.24
C ALA A 47 13.67 -14.69 -15.98
N TYR A 48 14.16 -15.25 -17.09
CA TYR A 48 15.16 -14.60 -17.93
C TYR A 48 14.63 -13.31 -18.59
N GLN A 49 13.39 -13.33 -19.07
CA GLN A 49 12.74 -12.15 -19.64
C GLN A 49 12.53 -11.03 -18.59
N ARG A 50 12.19 -11.40 -17.35
CA ARG A 50 12.00 -10.45 -16.25
C ARG A 50 13.31 -9.85 -15.75
N ASN A 51 14.36 -10.66 -15.62
CA ASN A 51 15.63 -10.25 -15.02
C ASN A 51 16.65 -9.72 -16.04
N GLY A 52 16.40 -9.92 -17.34
CA GLY A 52 17.30 -9.54 -18.42
C GLY A 52 18.59 -10.38 -18.48
N PRO A 53 19.38 -10.24 -19.56
CA PRO A 53 20.64 -10.99 -19.75
C PRO A 53 21.70 -10.70 -18.68
N SER A 54 21.53 -9.64 -17.89
CA SER A 54 22.48 -9.22 -16.85
C SER A 54 22.45 -10.09 -15.58
N ALA A 55 21.40 -10.87 -15.35
CA ALA A 55 21.27 -11.67 -14.13
C ALA A 55 21.99 -13.04 -14.21
N ALA A 56 22.22 -13.57 -15.41
CA ALA A 56 22.84 -14.90 -15.57
C ALA A 56 24.38 -14.89 -15.41
N VAL A 57 25.02 -13.73 -15.60
CA VAL A 57 26.49 -13.57 -15.44
C VAL A 57 26.86 -13.21 -13.98
N ALA A 58 25.92 -12.68 -13.20
CA ALA A 58 26.15 -12.29 -11.81
C ALA A 58 26.06 -13.46 -10.81
N SER A 59 25.47 -14.60 -11.18
CA SER A 59 25.26 -15.73 -10.25
C SER A 59 26.47 -16.65 -10.07
N SER A 60 27.59 -16.43 -10.77
CA SER A 60 28.82 -17.22 -10.64
C SER A 60 29.98 -16.49 -9.95
N ALA A 61 29.83 -15.22 -9.59
CA ALA A 61 30.87 -14.45 -8.91
C ALA A 61 30.30 -13.71 -7.68
N GLY A 62 30.45 -14.31 -6.50
CA GLY A 62 30.35 -13.57 -5.24
C GLY A 62 29.34 -14.11 -4.24
N ASN A 63 29.55 -15.34 -3.75
CA ASN A 63 29.05 -15.72 -2.43
C ASN A 63 30.25 -15.92 -1.49
N ALA A 64 30.79 -14.83 -0.95
CA ALA A 64 31.58 -14.84 0.28
C ALA A 64 31.68 -13.41 0.85
N ALA A 65 31.16 -13.25 2.06
CA ALA A 65 31.43 -12.17 3.02
C ALA A 65 30.85 -10.77 2.74
N ALA A 66 29.69 -10.46 3.33
CA ALA A 66 29.61 -9.62 4.54
C ALA A 66 28.15 -9.25 4.91
N LYS A 67 27.82 -9.53 6.17
CA LYS A 67 26.76 -9.05 7.06
C LYS A 67 25.88 -7.83 6.61
N PRO A 68 24.54 -7.90 6.73
CA PRO A 68 23.58 -6.78 6.61
C PRO A 68 23.47 -6.01 7.96
N PRO A 69 22.82 -4.82 8.08
CA PRO A 69 21.71 -4.34 7.27
C PRO A 69 21.86 -2.88 6.79
N SER A 70 21.68 -2.67 5.50
CA SER A 70 21.32 -1.36 4.98
C SER A 70 20.09 -1.55 4.11
N GLY A 71 18.98 -0.97 4.56
CA GLY A 71 17.71 -0.88 3.85
C GLY A 71 17.83 -0.03 2.60
N ALA A 72 18.63 -0.51 1.64
CA ALA A 72 18.75 0.02 0.29
C ALA A 72 18.29 -1.04 -0.73
N GLY A 73 17.39 -1.94 -0.31
CA GLY A 73 16.70 -2.84 -1.23
C GLY A 73 15.76 -2.06 -2.13
N GLN A 74 16.16 -1.90 -3.40
CA GLN A 74 15.38 -1.39 -4.54
C GLN A 74 15.29 0.13 -4.77
N VAL A 75 16.30 0.92 -4.40
CA VAL A 75 16.38 2.34 -4.82
C VAL A 75 16.67 2.51 -6.33
N GLY A 76 16.98 1.42 -7.06
CA GLY A 76 17.31 1.44 -8.49
C GLY A 76 16.14 1.51 -9.47
N ASP A 77 14.94 1.02 -9.11
CA ASP A 77 13.84 0.79 -10.05
C ASP A 77 12.63 1.72 -9.88
N PHE A 78 12.73 2.76 -9.06
CA PHE A 78 11.65 3.75 -8.92
C PHE A 78 12.17 5.15 -9.28
N PRO A 79 11.46 5.93 -10.12
CA PRO A 79 11.96 7.21 -10.60
C PRO A 79 12.16 8.18 -9.44
N GLN A 80 13.32 8.84 -9.36
CA GLN A 80 13.62 9.77 -8.27
C GLN A 80 12.59 10.90 -8.16
N ALA A 81 12.12 11.42 -9.31
CA ALA A 81 11.08 12.44 -9.35
C ALA A 81 9.73 11.93 -8.81
N ALA A 82 9.40 10.66 -9.03
CA ALA A 82 8.19 10.05 -8.47
C ALA A 82 8.30 9.92 -6.94
N ARG A 83 9.49 9.63 -6.40
CA ARG A 83 9.74 9.62 -4.95
C ARG A 83 9.50 10.99 -4.32
N GLN A 84 10.01 12.04 -4.96
CA GLN A 84 9.82 13.42 -4.49
C GLN A 84 8.34 13.81 -4.51
N ALA A 85 7.60 13.44 -5.55
CA ALA A 85 6.16 13.68 -5.63
C ALA A 85 5.37 12.95 -4.53
N ILE A 86 5.74 11.71 -4.21
CA ILE A 86 5.15 10.97 -3.09
C ILE A 86 5.47 11.65 -1.75
N ALA A 87 6.71 12.09 -1.55
CA ALA A 87 7.13 12.81 -0.35
C ALA A 87 6.40 14.17 -0.18
N ALA A 88 6.10 14.85 -1.28
CA ALA A 88 5.28 16.07 -1.29
C ALA A 88 3.78 15.81 -1.05
N GLY A 89 3.32 14.56 -1.18
CA GLY A 89 1.90 14.18 -1.10
C GLY A 89 1.16 14.24 -2.44
N ASP A 90 1.86 14.49 -3.54
CA ASP A 90 1.30 14.63 -4.89
C ASP A 90 1.23 13.28 -5.62
N ARG A 91 0.33 12.41 -5.17
CA ARG A 91 0.18 11.04 -5.69
C ARG A 91 -0.12 10.99 -7.19
N ILE A 92 -0.91 11.92 -7.71
CA ILE A 92 -1.26 11.96 -9.15
C ILE A 92 -0.01 12.22 -10.00
N LEU A 93 0.86 13.13 -9.55
CA LEU A 93 2.10 13.48 -10.24
C LEU A 93 3.06 12.29 -10.21
N ALA A 94 3.17 11.60 -9.07
CA ALA A 94 3.95 10.37 -8.95
C ALA A 94 3.50 9.28 -9.94
N ILE A 95 2.18 9.04 -10.06
CA ILE A 95 1.62 8.07 -11.01
C ILE A 95 1.96 8.46 -12.44
N LYS A 96 1.86 9.74 -12.79
CA LYS A 96 2.22 10.23 -14.13
C LYS A 96 3.69 9.95 -14.46
N ILE A 97 4.61 10.28 -13.54
CA ILE A 97 6.05 10.04 -13.73
C ILE A 97 6.33 8.55 -13.90
N VAL A 98 5.74 7.69 -13.06
CA VAL A 98 5.91 6.23 -13.16
C VAL A 98 5.38 5.70 -14.49
N ARG A 99 4.25 6.24 -14.95
CA ARG A 99 3.66 5.85 -16.23
C ARG A 99 4.57 6.22 -17.41
N GLU A 100 5.11 7.43 -17.43
CA GLU A 100 5.99 7.92 -18.49
C GLU A 100 7.36 7.21 -18.47
N ALA A 101 7.89 6.90 -17.28
CA ALA A 101 9.19 6.24 -17.14
C ALA A 101 9.19 4.77 -17.61
N TYR A 102 8.08 4.04 -17.44
CA TYR A 102 8.01 2.60 -17.74
C TYR A 102 7.02 2.23 -18.84
N GLY A 103 6.28 3.19 -19.40
CA GLY A 103 5.24 2.92 -20.41
C GLY A 103 4.08 2.07 -19.88
N LEU A 104 3.77 2.17 -18.58
CA LEU A 104 2.72 1.36 -17.95
C LEU A 104 1.32 1.89 -18.27
N ASP A 105 0.31 1.04 -18.10
CA ASP A 105 -1.07 1.49 -17.98
C ASP A 105 -1.32 2.13 -16.61
N LEU A 106 -2.44 2.85 -16.47
CA LEU A 106 -2.78 3.59 -15.27
C LEU A 106 -2.89 2.68 -14.04
N ARG A 107 -3.41 1.45 -14.19
CA ARG A 107 -3.61 0.52 -13.07
C ARG A 107 -2.26 0.01 -12.57
N SER A 108 -1.38 -0.43 -13.48
CA SER A 108 -0.04 -0.88 -13.10
C SER A 108 0.82 0.25 -12.53
N ALA A 109 0.69 1.48 -13.04
CA ALA A 109 1.36 2.64 -12.47
C ALA A 109 0.86 2.96 -11.04
N MET A 110 -0.46 2.92 -10.82
CA MET A 110 -1.05 3.13 -9.50
C MET A 110 -0.61 2.06 -8.51
N GLN A 111 -0.69 0.78 -8.90
CA GLN A 111 -0.27 -0.34 -8.05
C GLN A 111 1.21 -0.22 -7.65
N ARG A 112 2.08 0.23 -8.54
CA ARG A 112 3.50 0.43 -8.25
C ARG A 112 3.74 1.61 -7.31
N VAL A 113 3.01 2.71 -7.47
CA VAL A 113 3.06 3.85 -6.54
C VAL A 113 2.52 3.46 -5.16
N ASP A 114 1.50 2.62 -5.10
CA ASP A 114 0.89 2.15 -3.86
C ASP A 114 1.83 1.20 -3.12
N ALA A 115 2.39 0.21 -3.83
CA ALA A 115 3.40 -0.67 -3.28
C ALA A 115 4.63 0.11 -2.79
N TYR A 116 5.03 1.17 -3.51
CA TYR A 116 6.10 2.06 -3.05
C TYR A 116 5.69 2.84 -1.80
N SER A 117 4.47 3.36 -1.72
CA SER A 117 3.96 4.13 -0.58
C SER A 117 3.72 3.27 0.67
N GLU A 118 3.37 1.99 0.48
CA GLU A 118 3.18 1.01 1.54
C GLU A 118 4.52 0.48 2.07
N GLY A 119 5.47 0.19 1.16
CA GLY A 119 6.82 -0.27 1.52
C GLY A 119 7.76 0.83 1.99
N HIS A 120 7.53 2.08 1.56
CA HIS A 120 8.14 3.30 2.08
C HIS A 120 7.10 4.12 2.84
N ALA A 121 6.20 3.45 3.59
CA ALA A 121 5.49 4.13 4.65
C ALA A 121 6.59 4.82 5.47
N PRO A 122 6.70 6.15 5.41
CA PRO A 122 7.86 6.82 5.93
C PRO A 122 7.91 6.43 7.40
N ASP A 123 9.00 5.80 7.81
CA ASP A 123 9.37 5.72 9.21
C ASP A 123 9.57 7.19 9.61
N VAL A 124 8.47 7.82 10.03
CA VAL A 124 8.37 9.25 10.38
C VAL A 124 9.04 9.52 11.72
N ALA A 125 10.14 8.82 11.98
CA ALA A 125 11.12 9.10 13.00
C ALA A 125 12.19 10.08 12.48
N ASP A 126 11.83 11.04 11.62
CA ASP A 126 12.64 12.25 11.44
C ASP A 126 11.79 13.39 10.82
N GLY A 127 11.32 14.27 11.70
CA GLY A 127 11.25 15.72 11.48
C GLY A 127 10.25 16.34 10.49
N ALA A 128 9.65 15.61 9.53
CA ALA A 128 8.80 16.25 8.50
C ALA A 128 7.32 15.82 8.50
N GLY A 129 6.96 14.80 9.30
CA GLY A 129 5.61 14.21 9.33
C GLY A 129 4.84 14.38 10.65
N ALA A 130 5.38 15.11 11.64
CA ALA A 130 4.75 15.27 12.95
C ALA A 130 3.39 15.99 12.92
N GLY A 131 3.02 16.64 11.81
CA GLY A 131 1.84 17.49 11.71
C GLY A 131 0.51 16.82 11.37
N ARG A 132 0.48 15.59 10.84
CA ARG A 132 -0.79 15.06 10.30
C ARG A 132 -1.63 14.19 11.24
N TYR A 133 -1.00 13.50 12.21
CA TYR A 133 -1.76 12.63 13.15
C TYR A 133 -1.26 12.66 14.61
N GLY A 134 -0.08 13.24 14.90
CA GLY A 134 0.47 13.29 16.27
C GLY A 134 -0.06 14.43 17.14
N ALA A 135 -0.42 15.57 16.55
CA ALA A 135 -0.88 16.74 17.29
C ALA A 135 -2.24 16.52 17.99
N ALA A 136 -3.14 15.71 17.40
CA ALA A 136 -4.43 15.41 18.01
C ALA A 136 -4.33 14.65 19.35
N ALA A 137 -3.23 13.91 19.55
CA ALA A 137 -2.97 13.15 20.76
C ALA A 137 -2.29 13.99 21.86
N ASN A 138 -1.63 15.10 21.50
CA ASN A 138 -0.85 15.90 22.44
C ASN A 138 -0.96 17.40 22.14
N LEU A 139 -2.18 17.94 22.21
CA LEU A 139 -2.38 19.39 22.13
C LEU A 139 -1.86 20.05 23.41
N PRO A 140 -1.13 21.17 23.31
CA PRO A 140 -0.70 21.92 24.48
C PRO A 140 -1.93 22.44 25.25
N ALA A 141 -1.82 22.49 26.58
CA ALA A 141 -2.92 22.83 27.48
C ALA A 141 -3.57 24.18 27.16
N GLU A 142 -2.80 25.14 26.67
CA GLU A 142 -3.28 26.46 26.27
C GLU A 142 -4.18 26.42 25.03
N VAL A 143 -3.85 25.60 24.04
CA VAL A 143 -4.70 25.38 22.86
C VAL A 143 -6.00 24.69 23.26
N VAL A 144 -5.92 23.71 24.18
CA VAL A 144 -7.12 23.06 24.74
C VAL A 144 -8.01 24.07 25.48
N ALA A 145 -7.43 24.96 26.28
CA ALA A 145 -8.20 26.01 26.98
C ALA A 145 -8.91 26.96 25.99
N LEU A 146 -8.25 27.34 24.90
CA LEU A 146 -8.85 28.16 23.84
C LEU A 146 -9.97 27.43 23.10
N ILE A 147 -9.82 26.13 22.82
CA ILE A 147 -10.87 25.30 22.22
C ILE A 147 -12.08 25.23 23.16
N LEU A 148 -11.86 25.02 24.46
CA LEU A 148 -12.93 24.98 25.47
C LEU A 148 -13.65 26.32 25.61
N GLY A 149 -12.92 27.42 25.47
CA GLY A 149 -13.47 28.78 25.45
C GLY A 149 -14.12 29.18 24.12
N GLY A 150 -14.18 28.30 23.11
CA GLY A 150 -14.78 28.58 21.80
C GLY A 150 -13.91 29.40 20.83
N HIS A 151 -12.67 29.73 21.22
CA HIS A 151 -11.76 30.56 20.44
C HIS A 151 -10.90 29.74 19.46
N ARG A 152 -11.57 29.03 18.54
CA ARG A 152 -10.94 28.12 17.56
C ARG A 152 -9.88 28.80 16.68
N GLU A 153 -10.15 30.04 16.27
CA GLU A 153 -9.22 30.83 15.45
C GLU A 153 -7.90 31.09 16.18
N ARG A 154 -7.96 31.58 17.43
CA ARG A 154 -6.77 31.80 18.25
C ARG A 154 -6.03 30.50 18.58
N ALA A 155 -6.77 29.42 18.83
CA ALA A 155 -6.20 28.09 19.04
C ALA A 155 -5.37 27.63 17.83
N SER A 156 -5.87 27.86 16.61
CA SER A 156 -5.15 27.50 15.38
C SER A 156 -3.92 28.37 15.15
N GLN A 157 -3.99 29.67 15.44
CA GLN A 157 -2.87 30.60 15.30
C GLN A 157 -1.75 30.27 16.29
N LEU A 158 -2.09 29.95 17.54
CA LEU A 158 -1.10 29.58 18.54
C LEU A 158 -0.40 28.26 18.17
N LEU A 159 -1.13 27.30 17.61
CA LEU A 159 -0.55 26.05 17.13
C LEU A 159 0.37 26.27 15.91
N GLN A 160 0.08 27.24 15.04
CA GLN A 160 0.95 27.63 13.93
C GLN A 160 2.27 28.23 14.45
N VAL A 161 2.20 29.17 15.38
CA VAL A 161 3.38 29.86 15.94
C VAL A 161 4.28 28.88 16.71
N MET A 162 3.68 27.97 17.49
CA MET A 162 4.46 27.04 18.32
C MET A 162 5.06 25.86 17.56
N HIS A 163 4.36 25.34 16.54
CA HIS A 163 4.74 24.08 15.88
C HIS A 163 5.04 24.21 14.38
N GLY A 164 4.98 25.43 13.82
CA GLY A 164 5.20 25.66 12.38
C GLY A 164 4.18 24.95 11.49
N HIS A 165 3.02 24.57 12.03
CA HIS A 165 2.00 23.85 11.28
C HIS A 165 1.34 24.73 10.22
N SER A 166 0.95 24.13 9.10
CA SER A 166 0.08 24.77 8.11
C SER A 166 -1.30 25.08 8.74
N PRO A 167 -1.98 26.17 8.35
CA PRO A 167 -3.30 26.51 8.88
C PRO A 167 -4.33 25.37 8.73
N ARG A 168 -4.22 24.57 7.66
CA ARG A 168 -5.09 23.41 7.45
C ARG A 168 -4.81 22.27 8.42
N ASP A 169 -3.53 22.02 8.73
CA ASP A 169 -3.12 20.96 9.64
C ASP A 169 -3.53 21.30 11.08
N ALA A 170 -3.38 22.56 11.48
CA ALA A 170 -3.82 23.05 12.79
C ALA A 170 -5.34 22.89 13.00
N MET A 171 -6.14 23.23 11.99
CA MET A 171 -7.60 23.03 12.05
C MET A 171 -7.97 21.54 12.10
N THR A 172 -7.25 20.70 11.38
CA THR A 172 -7.49 19.25 11.39
C THR A 172 -7.20 18.66 12.77
N ALA A 173 -6.14 19.10 13.45
CA ALA A 173 -5.81 18.69 14.81
C ALA A 173 -6.87 19.12 15.83
N ILE A 174 -7.39 20.35 15.71
CA ILE A 174 -8.46 20.87 16.58
C ILE A 174 -9.75 20.05 16.41
N VAL A 175 -10.16 19.78 15.17
CA VAL A 175 -11.36 19.00 14.86
C VAL A 175 -11.22 17.56 15.36
N ALA A 176 -10.06 16.93 15.16
CA ALA A 176 -9.78 15.58 15.64
C ALA A 176 -9.85 15.49 17.18
N TYR A 177 -9.39 16.52 17.90
CA TYR A 177 -9.51 16.59 19.35
C TYR A 177 -10.97 16.69 19.82
N GLU A 178 -11.77 17.53 19.17
CA GLU A 178 -13.20 17.67 19.49
C GLU A 178 -14.00 16.38 19.24
N LEU A 179 -13.74 15.70 18.12
CA LEU A 179 -14.32 14.40 17.81
C LEU A 179 -13.96 13.34 18.87
N SER A 180 -12.70 13.33 19.30
CA SER A 180 -12.20 12.40 20.33
C SER A 180 -12.80 12.70 21.70
N ARG A 181 -12.99 13.97 22.05
CA ARG A 181 -13.69 14.41 23.25
C ARG A 181 -15.15 13.99 23.22
N LYS A 182 -15.83 14.16 22.09
CA LYS A 182 -17.24 13.75 21.92
C LYS A 182 -17.40 12.24 22.09
N ARG A 183 -16.49 11.42 21.56
CA ARG A 183 -16.48 9.96 21.79
C ARG A 183 -16.21 9.58 23.24
N ARG A 184 -15.27 10.24 23.92
CA ARG A 184 -14.99 10.01 25.36
C ARG A 184 -16.14 10.44 26.27
N GLY A 185 -16.83 11.53 25.94
CA GLY A 185 -18.01 12.00 26.69
C GLY A 185 -19.25 11.13 26.51
N VAL A 186 -19.35 10.37 25.42
CA VAL A 186 -20.48 9.44 25.15
C VAL A 186 -20.33 8.13 25.92
N GLY A 187 -19.14 7.80 26.44
CA GLY A 187 -18.91 6.61 27.27
C GLY A 187 -18.91 6.83 28.79
N ALA A 188 -19.04 8.07 29.27
CA ALA A 188 -18.90 8.38 30.71
C ALA A 188 -20.24 8.41 31.48
N THR A 189 -21.38 8.37 30.79
CA THR A 189 -22.73 8.43 31.40
C THR A 189 -23.73 7.45 30.80
N GLY A 190 -23.26 6.30 30.30
CA GLY A 190 -24.13 5.24 29.83
C GLY A 190 -23.40 3.92 29.93
N GLY A 191 -23.76 3.12 30.95
CA GLY A 191 -23.21 1.79 31.12
C GLY A 191 -23.53 0.91 29.93
N ASP A 192 -22.50 0.52 29.18
CA ASP A 192 -22.57 -0.60 28.24
C ASP A 192 -21.89 -1.80 28.87
N THR A 193 -22.66 -2.57 29.64
CA THR A 193 -22.42 -4.00 29.80
C THR A 193 -22.92 -4.72 28.55
N VAL A 194 -22.27 -4.55 27.40
CA VAL A 194 -22.38 -5.54 26.33
C VAL A 194 -21.03 -5.68 25.64
N ARG A 195 -20.44 -6.86 25.81
CA ARG A 195 -19.25 -7.34 25.09
C ARG A 195 -19.50 -7.22 23.58
N SER A 196 -18.55 -6.62 22.89
CA SER A 196 -18.43 -6.68 21.43
C SER A 196 -18.26 -8.13 21.00
N GLY A 197 -19.36 -8.76 20.62
CA GLY A 197 -19.44 -10.16 20.23
C GLY A 197 -20.88 -10.60 20.06
N ASP A 198 -21.68 -9.81 19.35
CA ASP A 198 -23.08 -10.16 19.12
C ASP A 198 -23.44 -10.09 17.64
N ASN A 199 -23.75 -11.26 17.07
CA ASN A 199 -24.18 -11.45 15.69
C ASN A 199 -25.66 -11.02 15.49
N ASN A 200 -26.29 -10.45 16.52
CA ASN A 200 -27.68 -10.03 16.51
C ASN A 200 -28.00 -8.99 15.43
N GLY A 201 -27.08 -8.11 15.05
CA GLY A 201 -27.30 -7.18 13.92
C GLY A 201 -27.58 -7.89 12.59
N LYS A 202 -26.96 -9.07 12.36
CA LYS A 202 -27.20 -9.89 11.17
C LYS A 202 -28.51 -10.68 11.27
N LEU A 203 -28.87 -11.15 12.47
CA LEU A 203 -30.15 -11.84 12.72
C LEU A 203 -31.35 -10.90 12.55
N PHE A 204 -31.27 -9.65 13.01
CA PHE A 204 -32.34 -8.66 12.80
C PHE A 204 -32.50 -8.29 11.32
N ALA A 205 -31.41 -8.22 10.55
CA ALA A 205 -31.47 -8.00 9.11
C ALA A 205 -32.13 -9.17 8.37
N ILE A 206 -31.82 -10.42 8.77
CA ILE A 206 -32.46 -11.62 8.21
C ILE A 206 -33.93 -11.68 8.62
N ALA A 207 -34.27 -11.38 9.87
CA ALA A 207 -35.65 -11.37 10.34
C ALA A 207 -36.50 -10.31 9.62
N ALA A 208 -35.95 -9.11 9.39
CA ALA A 208 -36.62 -8.07 8.61
C ALA A 208 -36.87 -8.50 7.15
N LEU A 209 -35.91 -9.19 6.52
CA LEU A 209 -36.07 -9.74 5.18
C LEU A 209 -37.16 -10.80 5.12
N ILE A 210 -37.20 -11.73 6.09
CA ILE A 210 -38.24 -12.76 6.16
C ILE A 210 -39.62 -12.13 6.37
N ALA A 211 -39.73 -11.11 7.22
CA ALA A 211 -41.00 -10.40 7.44
C ALA A 211 -41.50 -9.70 6.17
N ILE A 212 -40.60 -9.06 5.41
CA ILE A 212 -40.95 -8.43 4.13
C ILE A 212 -41.43 -9.48 3.11
N VAL A 213 -40.74 -10.62 3.00
CA VAL A 213 -41.15 -11.71 2.09
C VAL A 213 -42.50 -12.29 2.49
N ALA A 214 -42.78 -12.46 3.78
CA ALA A 214 -44.07 -12.97 4.26
C ALA A 214 -45.23 -12.02 3.93
N VAL A 215 -45.03 -10.71 4.08
CA VAL A 215 -46.04 -9.70 3.73
C VAL A 215 -46.32 -9.70 2.21
N VAL A 216 -45.26 -9.79 1.40
CA VAL A 216 -45.40 -9.87 -0.07
C VAL A 216 -46.12 -11.16 -0.49
N ALA A 217 -45.79 -12.30 0.10
CA ALA A 217 -46.43 -13.57 -0.19
C ALA A 217 -47.93 -13.56 0.18
N TRP A 218 -48.28 -12.97 1.33
CA TRP A 218 -49.67 -12.84 1.74
C TRP A 218 -50.46 -11.91 0.80
N TYR A 219 -49.84 -10.81 0.36
CA TYR A 219 -50.46 -9.89 -0.59
C TYR A 219 -50.74 -10.54 -1.96
N PHE A 220 -49.89 -11.47 -2.42
CA PHE A 220 -50.09 -12.23 -3.66
C PHE A 220 -51.10 -13.38 -3.56
N ILE A 221 -51.39 -13.86 -2.35
CA ILE A 221 -52.41 -14.89 -2.11
C ILE A 221 -53.80 -14.28 -1.88
N ALA A 222 -53.84 -13.03 -1.40
CA ALA A 222 -55.08 -12.30 -1.12
C ALA A 222 -55.56 -11.38 -2.26
N ALA A 223 -54.79 -11.28 -3.36
CA ALA A 223 -55.14 -10.57 -4.59
C ALA A 223 -55.60 -11.55 -5.68
#